data_AF-A0A3B9J6B6-F1
#
_entry.id   AF-A0A3B9J6B6-F1
#
_cell.length_a   1.000
_cell.length_b   1.000
_cell.length_c   1.000
_cell.angle_alpha   90.00
_cell.angle_beta   90.00
_cell.angle_gamma   90.00
#
_symmetry.space_group_name_H-M   'P 1'
#
loop_
_entity.id
_entity.type
_entity.pdbx_description
1 polymer ?
#
loop_
_entity_poly.entity_id
_entity_poly.type
_entity_poly.pdbx_seq_one_letter_code
_entity_poly.pdbx_strand_id
1 'polypeptide(L)' 'MTTPEYYTVIGAGHGGKAMTAHLALMGFKVTLYNRTFERIQVIKKRGGLDLESGEHGPRGFGKLEA' A
#
# COMPACT_ATOMS: atom_id res chain seq x y z
N MET A 1 -1.36 23.81 -7.85
CA MET A 1 -2.17 22.57 -7.89
C MET A 1 -1.92 21.84 -6.58
N THR A 2 -2.95 21.32 -5.92
CA THR A 2 -2.81 20.54 -4.68
C THR A 2 -2.51 19.07 -5.01
N THR A 3 -1.64 18.43 -4.24
CA THR A 3 -1.36 17.00 -4.37
C THR A 3 -2.60 16.21 -3.92
N PRO A 4 -3.03 15.17 -4.66
CA PRO A 4 -4.12 14.31 -4.21
C PRO A 4 -3.78 13.63 -2.88
N GLU A 5 -4.77 13.48 -2.01
CA GLU A 5 -4.60 12.79 -0.73
C GLU A 5 -4.93 11.28 -0.82
N TYR A 6 -5.78 10.90 -1.78
CA TYR A 6 -6.34 9.55 -1.91
C TYR A 6 -5.83 8.87 -3.18
N TYR A 7 -5.31 7.65 -3.03
CA TYR A 7 -4.77 6.85 -4.11
C TYR A 7 -5.36 5.44 -4.09
N THR A 8 -5.73 4.92 -5.25
CA THR A 8 -6.11 3.52 -5.41
C THR A 8 -5.06 2.80 -6.25
N VAL A 9 -4.45 1.77 -5.68
CA VAL A 9 -3.52 0.88 -6.40
C VAL A 9 -4.29 -0.33 -6.92
N ILE A 10 -4.35 -0.49 -8.23
CA ILE A 10 -5.04 -1.59 -8.89
C ILE A 10 -4.03 -2.69 -9.21
N GLY A 11 -4.21 -3.85 -8.57
CA GLY A 11 -3.38 -5.04 -8.73
C GLY A 11 -2.51 -5.31 -7.51
N ALA A 12 -2.50 -6.56 -7.04
CA ALA A 12 -1.79 -6.98 -5.83
C ALA A 12 -0.63 -7.97 -6.10
N GLY A 13 0.08 -7.75 -7.21
CA GLY A 13 1.40 -8.36 -7.43
C GLY A 13 2.47 -7.72 -6.52
N HIS A 14 3.73 -8.12 -6.68
CA HIS A 14 4.85 -7.56 -5.90
C HIS A 14 4.91 -6.03 -6.00
N GLY A 15 4.86 -5.50 -7.23
CA GLY A 15 4.89 -4.05 -7.46
C GLY A 15 3.71 -3.30 -6.85
N GLY A 16 2.48 -3.83 -6.99
CA GLY A 16 1.28 -3.18 -6.44
C GLY A 16 1.27 -3.16 -4.91
N LYS A 17 1.71 -4.26 -4.27
CA LYS A 17 1.89 -4.32 -2.81
C LYS A 17 2.98 -3.34 -2.34
N ALA A 18 4.12 -3.31 -3.01
CA ALA A 18 5.22 -2.41 -2.68
C ALA A 18 4.80 -0.94 -2.84
N MET A 19 4.12 -0.59 -3.94
CA MET A 19 3.60 0.76 -4.18
C MET A 19 2.56 1.17 -3.13
N THR A 20 1.67 0.25 -2.75
CA THR A 20 0.69 0.49 -1.69
C THR A 20 1.38 0.83 -0.37
N ALA A 21 2.37 0.04 0.03
CA ALA A 21 3.15 0.27 1.23
C ALA A 21 3.93 1.59 1.15
N HIS A 22 4.54 1.87 0.00
CA HIS A 22 5.29 3.10 -0.26
C HIS A 22 4.43 4.35 -0.08
N LEU A 23 3.28 4.41 -0.77
CA LEU A 23 2.36 5.54 -0.67
C LEU A 23 1.80 5.71 0.75
N ALA A 24 1.51 4.60 1.44
CA ALA A 24 1.09 4.64 2.84
C ALA A 24 2.19 5.19 3.77
N LEU A 25 3.45 4.81 3.56
CA LEU A 25 4.60 5.35 4.30
C LEU A 25 4.86 6.83 4.02
N MET A 26 4.47 7.32 2.85
CA MET A 26 4.49 8.75 2.52
C MET A 26 3.35 9.55 3.16
N GLY A 27 2.41 8.89 3.86
CA GLY A 27 1.28 9.53 4.53
C GLY A 27 0.04 9.71 3.67
N PHE A 28 -0.02 9.09 2.50
CA PHE A 28 -1.22 9.12 1.67
C PHE A 28 -2.26 8.08 2.11
N LYS A 29 -3.52 8.35 1.79
CA LYS A 29 -4.62 7.42 2.03
C LYS A 29 -4.73 6.46 0.85
N VAL A 30 -4.42 5.19 1.08
CA VAL A 30 -4.26 4.21 -0.01
C VAL A 30 -5.27 3.08 0.08
N THR A 31 -5.95 2.81 -1.04
CA THR A 31 -6.77 1.61 -1.22
C THR A 31 -6.04 0.62 -2.13
N LEU A 32 -5.79 -0.61 -1.67
CA LEU A 32 -5.31 -1.70 -2.53
C LEU A 32 -6.51 -2.47 -3.08
N TYR A 33 -6.65 -2.48 -4.39
CA TYR A 33 -7.69 -3.22 -5.09
C TYR A 33 -7.09 -4.43 -5.82
N ASN A 34 -7.75 -5.58 -5.70
CA ASN A 34 -7.44 -6.76 -6.49
C ASN A 34 -8.74 -7.40 -6.95
N ARG A 35 -8.79 -7.91 -8.19
CA ARG A 35 -10.00 -8.51 -8.79
C ARG A 35 -10.66 -9.57 -7.90
N THR A 36 -9.84 -10.36 -7.20
CA THR A 36 -10.30 -11.37 -6.23
C THR A 36 -9.86 -10.93 -4.84
N PHE A 37 -10.80 -10.50 -4.01
CA PHE A 37 -10.52 -9.90 -2.70
C PHE A 37 -9.84 -10.91 -1.74
N GLU A 38 -10.18 -12.18 -1.84
CA GLU A 38 -9.64 -13.27 -1.01
C GLU A 38 -8.11 -13.34 -1.10
N ARG A 39 -7.50 -12.87 -2.19
CA ARG A 39 -6.04 -12.83 -2.37
C ARG A 39 -5.36 -11.70 -1.59
N ILE A 40 -6.10 -10.69 -1.16
CA ILE A 40 -5.61 -9.55 -0.39
C ILE A 40 -6.29 -9.40 0.98
N GLN A 41 -7.23 -10.28 1.33
CA GLN A 41 -7.97 -10.21 2.58
C GLN A 41 -7.06 -10.18 3.82
N VAL A 42 -5.91 -10.86 3.77
CA VAL A 42 -4.93 -10.88 4.86
C VAL A 42 -4.28 -9.51 5.06
N ILE A 43 -4.05 -8.75 3.98
CA ILE A 43 -3.53 -7.38 4.03
C ILE A 43 -4.56 -6.47 4.70
N LYS A 44 -5.84 -6.58 4.32
CA LYS A 44 -6.93 -5.84 4.97
C LYS A 44 -7.02 -6.17 6.46
N LYS A 45 -7.00 -7.47 6.82
CA LYS A 45 -7.04 -7.92 8.22
C LYS A 45 -5.83 -7.43 9.03
N ARG A 46 -4.66 -7.38 8.40
CA ARG A 46 -3.42 -6.86 9.00
C ARG A 46 -3.41 -5.33 9.12
N GLY A 47 -4.21 -4.63 8.31
CA GLY A 47 -4.29 -3.16 8.29
C GLY A 47 -3.10 -2.49 7.59
N GLY A 48 -2.33 -3.22 6.77
CA GLY A 48 -1.15 -2.67 6.11
C GLY A 48 -0.17 -3.71 5.57
N LEU A 49 0.96 -3.22 5.07
CA LEU A 49 2.05 -4.02 4.48
C LEU A 49 3.41 -3.54 4.97
N ASP A 50 4.37 -4.45 5.13
CA ASP A 50 5.78 -4.07 5.25
C ASP A 50 6.37 -3.76 3.88
N LEU A 51 7.21 -2.73 3.84
CA LEU A 51 8.08 -2.43 2.72
C LEU A 51 9.52 -2.59 3.18
N GLU A 52 10.24 -3.47 2.48
CA GLU A 52 11.69 -3.49 2.47
C GLU A 52 12.19 -2.72 1.26
N SER A 53 13.25 -1.94 1.46
CA SER A 53 13.89 -1.13 0.43
C SER A 53 15.40 -1.19 0.55
N GLY A 54 16.11 -0.80 -0.51
CA GLY A 54 17.56 -0.58 -0.47
C GLY A 54 17.97 0.52 0.52
N GLU A 55 19.26 0.79 0.61
CA GLU A 55 19.89 1.63 1.63
C GLU A 55 19.23 3.01 1.85
N HIS A 56 18.68 3.62 0.80
CA HIS A 56 18.07 4.96 0.87
C HIS A 56 16.57 4.98 0.60
N GLY A 57 15.91 3.83 0.49
CA GLY A 57 14.46 3.78 0.21
C GLY A 57 13.61 3.71 1.48
N PRO A 58 12.32 4.07 1.39
CA PRO A 58 11.40 3.99 2.52
C PRO A 58 11.24 2.54 2.97
N ARG A 59 11.34 2.33 4.29
CA ARG A 59 11.25 1.01 4.92
C ARG A 59 10.31 1.07 6.11
N GLY A 60 9.53 0.00 6.33
CA GLY A 60 8.66 -0.13 7.49
C GLY A 60 7.23 -0.54 7.13
N PHE A 61 6.30 -0.37 8.07
CA PHE A 61 4.91 -0.80 7.91
C PHE A 61 4.02 0.35 7.41
N GLY A 62 3.59 0.27 6.15
CA GLY A 62 2.60 1.17 5.56
C GLY A 62 1.20 0.79 6.01
N LYS A 63 0.63 1.59 6.93
CA LYS A 63 -0.75 1.42 7.42
C LYS A 63 -1.75 1.81 6.33
N LEU A 64 -2.79 1.00 6.17
CA LEU A 64 -3.94 1.32 5.33
C LEU A 64 -5.09 1.74 6.23
N GLU A 65 -5.76 2.84 5.85
CA GLU A 65 -7.00 3.23 6.49
C GLU A 65 -8.09 2.19 6.18
N ALA A 66 -8.95 1.92 7.16
CA ALA A 66 -10.00 0.88 7.09
C ALA A 66 -11.20 1.31 6.24
#